data_AF-A0A167FT26-F1
#
_entry.id   AF-A0A167FT26-F1
#
_cell.length_a   1.000
_cell.length_b   1.000
_cell.length_c   1.000
_cell.angle_alpha   90.00
_cell.angle_beta   90.00
_cell.angle_gamma   90.00
#
_symmetry.space_group_name_H-M   'P 1'
#
loop_
_entity.id
_entity.type
_entity.pdbx_description
1 polymer ?
#
loop_
_entity_poly.entity_id
_entity_poly.type
_entity_poly.pdbx_seq_one_letter_code
_entity_poly.pdbx_strand_id
1 'polypeptide(L)'
;MARTSLEEILLSRSHSDERTKDLLATRYSVSGDQKPFLVLTPTKGNNKLSGKALVAPEAAGKEHKNNEKIYKSKKSQLTNARTALSDYILESKNCQKIVKSKLRSKQFNSVDELPSSLIANVPKYENFLELHRIWKLYITDLIYGSNASVSTRADRPSRAQELATATKLTTADFHGSLLKVTSSHNPTLIGLKGIVIWESKSSFVIVCESSGSNIGGLRILNKKGTRFSTTVYQGESDTTGYSYEILGSRLIYRTADRSNRKFKSRSIEDL
;
A
#
# COMPACT_ATOMS: atom_id res chain seq x y z
N MET A 1 37.79 43.79 -44.52
CA MET A 1 37.41 44.37 -43.21
C MET A 1 36.10 43.74 -42.79
N ALA A 2 36.12 42.88 -41.76
CA ALA A 2 34.90 42.31 -41.20
C ALA A 2 34.07 43.45 -40.61
N ARG A 3 32.80 43.58 -41.01
CA ARG A 3 31.90 44.58 -40.43
C ARG A 3 31.63 44.16 -38.99
N THR A 4 32.26 44.85 -38.03
CA THR A 4 31.95 44.74 -36.60
C THR A 4 30.47 45.00 -36.42
N SER A 5 29.74 44.10 -35.74
CA SER A 5 28.31 44.30 -35.55
C SER A 5 28.08 45.52 -34.65
N LEU A 6 27.03 46.31 -34.88
CA LEU A 6 26.70 47.46 -34.03
C LEU A 6 26.58 47.06 -32.55
N GLU A 7 26.12 45.84 -32.31
CA GLU A 7 26.00 45.25 -30.98
C GLU A 7 27.35 45.00 -30.30
N GLU A 8 28.36 44.53 -31.03
CA GLU A 8 29.73 44.35 -30.53
C GLU A 8 30.35 45.71 -30.15
N ILE A 9 30.08 46.76 -30.92
CA ILE A 9 30.50 48.14 -30.60
C ILE A 9 29.80 48.67 -29.35
N LEU A 10 28.52 48.35 -29.15
CA LEU A 10 27.78 48.77 -27.96
C LEU A 10 28.22 48.01 -26.71
N LEU A 11 28.45 46.69 -26.82
CA LEU A 11 28.87 45.84 -25.69
C LEU A 11 30.31 46.10 -25.26
N SER A 12 31.23 46.37 -26.20
CA SER A 12 32.63 46.72 -25.89
C SER A 12 32.80 48.01 -25.10
N ARG A 13 31.78 48.90 -25.09
CA ARG A 13 31.78 50.11 -24.24
C ARG A 13 31.45 49.82 -22.77
N SER A 14 30.76 48.72 -22.48
CA SER A 14 30.29 48.37 -21.13
C SER A 14 30.94 47.12 -20.56
N HIS A 15 31.54 46.27 -21.39
CA HIS A 15 32.12 44.99 -21.01
C HIS A 15 33.51 44.81 -21.62
N SER A 16 34.31 43.91 -21.03
CA SER A 16 35.59 43.49 -21.61
C SER A 16 35.37 42.75 -22.93
N ASP A 17 36.40 42.73 -23.78
CA ASP A 17 36.33 42.11 -25.11
C ASP A 17 36.00 40.61 -25.04
N GLU A 18 36.56 39.89 -24.06
CA GLU A 18 36.25 38.47 -23.83
C GLU A 18 34.78 38.26 -23.44
N ARG A 19 34.27 39.08 -22.51
CA ARG A 19 32.88 38.98 -22.06
C ARG A 19 31.90 39.35 -23.17
N THR A 20 32.28 40.27 -24.05
CA THR A 20 31.48 40.67 -25.21
C THR A 20 31.30 39.53 -26.19
N LYS A 21 32.37 38.77 -26.46
CA LYS A 21 32.32 37.57 -27.32
C LYS A 21 31.44 36.48 -26.72
N ASP A 22 31.56 36.23 -25.42
CA ASP A 22 30.72 35.25 -24.71
C ASP A 22 29.23 35.61 -24.74
N LEU A 23 28.90 36.89 -24.55
CA LEU A 23 27.53 37.38 -24.59
C LEU A 23 26.93 37.24 -26.00
N LEU A 24 27.68 37.60 -27.05
CA LEU A 24 27.23 37.46 -28.44
C LEU A 24 27.02 35.98 -28.82
N ALA A 25 27.90 35.08 -28.35
CA ALA A 25 27.75 33.65 -28.57
C ALA A 25 26.52 33.06 -27.85
N THR A 26 26.19 33.57 -26.66
CA THR A 26 25.10 33.02 -25.84
C THR A 26 23.74 33.64 -26.16
N ARG A 27 23.67 34.94 -26.48
CA ARG A 27 22.43 35.72 -26.63
C ARG A 27 21.56 35.31 -27.82
N TYR A 28 22.18 34.77 -28.87
CA TYR A 28 21.48 34.24 -30.05
C TYR A 28 21.47 32.71 -30.10
N SER A 29 22.02 32.04 -29.09
CA SER A 29 21.96 30.59 -28.99
C SER A 29 20.55 30.17 -28.57
N VAL A 30 20.02 29.16 -29.27
CA VAL A 30 18.72 28.54 -28.94
C VAL A 30 18.74 27.91 -27.53
N SER A 31 19.94 27.57 -27.03
CA SER A 31 20.16 26.94 -25.72
C SER A 31 20.80 27.89 -24.68
N GLY A 32 20.99 29.17 -25.02
CA GLY A 32 21.64 30.14 -24.14
C GLY A 32 20.71 30.69 -23.05
N ASP A 33 21.31 31.25 -22.00
CA ASP A 33 20.61 31.83 -20.84
C ASP A 33 19.76 33.07 -21.18
N GLN A 34 20.10 33.76 -22.27
CA GLN A 34 19.38 34.93 -22.75
C GLN A 34 18.67 34.61 -24.07
N LYS A 35 17.35 34.79 -24.10
CA LYS A 35 16.54 34.63 -25.31
C LYS A 35 16.56 35.93 -26.12
N PRO A 36 16.60 35.88 -27.46
CA PRO A 36 16.61 37.07 -28.33
C PRO A 36 15.25 37.77 -28.44
N PHE A 37 14.28 37.42 -27.59
CA PHE A 37 12.94 38.02 -27.56
C PHE A 37 12.48 38.26 -26.12
N LEU A 38 11.78 39.36 -25.92
CA LEU A 38 11.16 39.72 -24.65
C LEU A 38 9.69 39.28 -24.67
N VAL A 39 9.31 38.32 -23.81
CA VAL A 39 7.91 37.88 -23.70
C VAL A 39 7.12 38.93 -22.89
N LEU A 40 6.42 39.80 -23.60
CA LEU A 40 5.52 40.80 -23.03
C LEU A 40 4.08 40.27 -22.97
N THR A 41 3.87 39.12 -22.34
CA THR A 41 2.52 38.64 -22.06
C THR A 41 2.16 38.98 -20.61
N PRO A 42 0.93 39.47 -20.34
CA PRO A 42 0.46 39.59 -18.98
C PRO A 42 0.54 38.21 -18.33
N THR A 43 1.37 38.06 -17.30
CA THR A 43 1.29 36.89 -16.43
C THR A 43 -0.16 36.78 -15.96
N LYS A 44 -0.77 35.59 -16.01
CA LYS A 44 -2.15 35.34 -15.57
C LYS A 44 -2.29 35.58 -14.05
N GLY A 45 -2.13 36.82 -13.62
CA GLY A 45 -2.45 37.32 -12.30
C GLY A 45 -3.94 37.60 -12.28
N ASN A 46 -4.71 36.61 -11.87
CA ASN A 46 -6.03 36.70 -11.24
C ASN A 46 -6.89 37.95 -11.55
N ASN A 47 -7.23 38.21 -12.82
CA ASN A 47 -8.33 39.10 -13.15
C ASN A 47 -9.64 38.34 -12.85
N LYS A 48 -10.09 38.41 -11.59
CA LYS A 48 -11.48 38.09 -11.23
C LYS A 48 -12.38 39.15 -11.85
N LEU A 49 -12.76 38.95 -13.11
CA LEU A 49 -13.96 39.56 -13.66
C LEU A 49 -15.14 38.97 -12.86
N SER A 50 -15.76 39.82 -12.04
CA SER A 50 -16.96 39.48 -11.27
C SER A 50 -18.16 39.37 -12.21
N GLY A 51 -18.19 38.33 -13.03
CA GLY A 51 -19.41 37.86 -13.65
C GLY A 51 -20.23 37.17 -12.58
N LYS A 52 -21.13 37.91 -11.93
CA LYS A 52 -22.14 37.35 -11.02
C LYS A 52 -23.11 36.53 -11.88
N ALA A 53 -22.79 35.26 -12.10
CA ALA A 53 -23.74 34.33 -12.70
C ALA A 53 -24.93 34.21 -11.72
N LEU A 54 -26.09 34.71 -12.13
CA LEU A 54 -27.36 34.49 -11.45
C LEU A 54 -27.72 33.00 -11.62
N VAL A 55 -27.22 32.15 -10.72
CA VAL A 55 -27.68 30.77 -10.59
C VAL A 55 -28.89 30.78 -9.65
N ALA A 56 -30.02 30.26 -10.14
CA ALA A 56 -31.27 30.16 -9.39
C ALA A 56 -31.10 29.42 -8.04
N PRO A 57 -31.74 29.84 -6.93
CA PRO A 57 -31.36 29.37 -5.59
C PRO A 57 -31.98 28.04 -5.16
N GLU A 58 -32.96 27.49 -5.89
CA GLU A 58 -33.87 26.51 -5.29
C GLU A 58 -33.52 25.03 -5.51
N ALA A 59 -32.73 24.68 -6.54
CA ALA A 59 -32.32 23.30 -6.80
C ALA A 59 -31.04 22.90 -6.03
N ALA A 60 -30.08 23.81 -5.88
CA ALA A 60 -28.80 23.54 -5.23
C ALA A 60 -28.91 23.27 -3.72
N GLY A 61 -29.85 23.92 -3.03
CA GLY A 61 -30.01 23.78 -1.58
C GLY A 61 -30.50 22.40 -1.11
N LYS A 62 -31.27 21.68 -1.94
CA LYS A 62 -31.75 20.32 -1.61
C LYS A 62 -30.69 19.26 -1.89
N GLU A 63 -29.95 19.39 -3.00
CA GLU A 63 -28.83 18.50 -3.32
C GLU A 63 -27.67 18.64 -2.32
N HIS A 64 -27.32 19.87 -1.92
CA HIS A 64 -26.29 20.09 -0.90
C HIS A 64 -26.66 19.48 0.46
N LYS A 65 -27.90 19.66 0.92
CA LYS A 65 -28.37 19.07 2.20
C LYS A 65 -28.43 17.54 2.15
N ASN A 66 -28.84 16.96 1.02
CA ASN A 66 -28.84 15.50 0.83
C ASN A 66 -27.41 14.95 0.81
N ASN A 67 -26.49 15.61 0.10
CA ASN A 67 -25.08 15.24 0.09
C ASN A 67 -24.48 15.33 1.50
N GLU A 68 -24.70 16.41 2.25
CA GLU A 68 -24.21 16.53 3.63
C GLU A 68 -24.74 15.44 4.56
N LYS A 69 -26.03 15.09 4.44
CA LYS A 69 -26.62 13.97 5.20
C LYS A 69 -25.96 12.64 4.83
N ILE A 70 -25.71 12.39 3.55
CA ILE A 70 -25.00 11.20 3.06
C ILE A 70 -23.57 11.18 3.62
N TYR A 71 -22.84 12.31 3.59
CA TYR A 71 -21.50 12.42 4.16
C TYR A 71 -21.48 12.16 5.67
N LYS A 72 -22.43 12.73 6.43
CA LYS A 72 -22.56 12.50 7.88
C LYS A 72 -22.87 11.04 8.20
N SER A 73 -23.79 10.42 7.44
CA SER A 73 -24.14 8.99 7.58
C SER A 73 -22.94 8.09 7.32
N LYS A 74 -22.21 8.30 6.20
CA LYS A 74 -20.97 7.55 5.90
C LYS A 74 -19.90 7.71 6.97
N LYS A 75 -19.74 8.92 7.53
CA LYS A 75 -18.80 9.18 8.63
C LYS A 75 -19.17 8.39 9.89
N SER A 76 -20.46 8.37 10.24
CA SER A 76 -20.99 7.59 11.37
C SER A 76 -20.82 6.08 11.17
N GLN A 77 -21.13 5.57 9.98
CA GLN A 77 -20.91 4.15 9.65
C GLN A 77 -19.45 3.76 9.79
N LEU A 78 -18.52 4.60 9.33
CA LEU A 78 -17.08 4.35 9.42
C LEU A 78 -16.57 4.39 10.87
N THR A 79 -17.10 5.29 11.71
CA THR A 79 -16.76 5.30 13.14
C THR A 79 -17.29 4.05 13.83
N ASN A 80 -18.53 3.66 13.53
CA ASN A 80 -19.15 2.47 14.13
C ASN A 80 -18.42 1.19 13.72
N ALA A 81 -18.02 1.07 12.45
CA ALA A 81 -17.24 -0.06 11.97
C ALA A 81 -15.85 -0.14 12.65
N ARG A 82 -15.20 1.00 12.91
CA ARG A 82 -13.92 1.04 13.64
C ARG A 82 -14.08 0.65 15.09
N THR A 83 -15.10 1.16 15.77
CA THR A 83 -15.40 0.79 17.15
C THR A 83 -15.73 -0.69 17.24
N ALA A 84 -16.63 -1.20 16.38
CA ALA A 84 -16.97 -2.61 16.32
C ALA A 84 -15.77 -3.53 16.07
N LEU A 85 -14.86 -3.14 15.15
CA LEU A 85 -13.62 -3.90 14.92
C LEU A 85 -12.70 -3.86 16.14
N SER A 86 -12.56 -2.70 16.78
CA SER A 86 -11.77 -2.55 18.00
C SER A 86 -12.32 -3.43 19.13
N ASP A 87 -13.63 -3.40 19.33
CA ASP A 87 -14.33 -4.17 20.34
C ASP A 87 -14.19 -5.67 20.07
N TYR A 88 -14.37 -6.10 18.82
CA TYR A 88 -14.16 -7.49 18.40
C TYR A 88 -12.73 -7.97 18.68
N ILE A 89 -11.71 -7.16 18.35
CA ILE A 89 -10.31 -7.51 18.61
C ILE A 89 -10.04 -7.59 20.12
N LEU A 90 -10.61 -6.67 20.90
CA LEU A 90 -10.44 -6.62 22.35
C LEU A 90 -11.09 -7.84 23.02
N GLU A 91 -12.35 -8.13 22.67
CA GLU A 91 -13.09 -9.27 23.20
C GLU A 91 -12.40 -10.59 22.84
N SER A 92 -12.05 -10.77 21.56
CA SER A 92 -11.30 -11.94 21.09
C SER A 92 -10.02 -12.16 21.89
N LYS A 93 -9.24 -11.09 22.12
CA LYS A 93 -8.00 -11.17 22.90
C LYS A 93 -8.24 -11.49 24.36
N ASN A 94 -9.31 -10.95 24.96
CA ASN A 94 -9.65 -11.21 26.36
C ASN A 94 -10.05 -12.68 26.54
N CYS A 95 -10.91 -13.21 25.67
CA CYS A 95 -11.27 -14.64 25.67
C CYS A 95 -10.03 -15.52 25.47
N GLN A 96 -9.15 -15.18 24.52
CA GLN A 96 -7.89 -15.92 24.30
C GLN A 96 -6.97 -15.88 25.52
N LYS A 97 -6.88 -14.77 26.25
CA LYS A 97 -6.08 -14.67 27.48
C LYS A 97 -6.63 -15.59 28.57
N ILE A 98 -7.95 -15.62 28.75
CA ILE A 98 -8.61 -16.50 29.73
C ILE A 98 -8.32 -17.97 29.40
N VAL A 99 -8.53 -18.37 28.14
CA VAL A 99 -8.26 -19.74 27.67
C VAL A 99 -6.79 -20.11 27.89
N LYS A 100 -5.85 -19.25 27.48
CA LYS A 100 -4.42 -19.48 27.71
C LYS A 100 -4.05 -19.55 29.19
N SER A 101 -4.74 -18.82 30.07
CA SER A 101 -4.50 -18.91 31.51
C SER A 101 -4.90 -20.28 32.05
N LYS A 102 -6.05 -20.82 31.62
CA LYS A 102 -6.54 -22.14 32.03
C LYS A 102 -5.71 -23.30 31.48
N LEU A 103 -5.22 -23.17 30.24
CA LEU A 103 -4.24 -24.11 29.66
C LEU A 103 -2.92 -24.09 30.45
N ARG A 104 -2.43 -22.89 30.83
CA ARG A 104 -1.20 -22.76 31.62
C ARG A 104 -1.34 -23.31 33.05
N SER A 105 -2.52 -23.20 33.66
CA SER A 105 -2.79 -23.80 34.97
C SER A 105 -2.98 -25.33 34.91
N LYS A 106 -2.78 -25.97 33.74
CA LYS A 106 -2.99 -27.41 33.50
C LYS A 106 -4.38 -27.90 33.91
N GLN A 107 -5.38 -27.01 33.87
CA GLN A 107 -6.78 -27.41 34.10
C GLN A 107 -7.30 -28.26 32.93
N PHE A 108 -6.73 -28.07 31.74
CA PHE A 108 -6.99 -28.82 30.51
C PHE A 108 -5.65 -29.13 29.84
N ASN A 109 -5.50 -30.32 29.26
CA ASN A 109 -4.24 -30.77 28.65
C ASN A 109 -4.21 -30.47 27.16
N SER A 110 -5.36 -30.57 26.48
CA SER A 110 -5.50 -30.26 25.05
C SER A 110 -6.48 -29.11 24.82
N VAL A 111 -6.32 -28.45 23.67
CA VAL A 111 -7.29 -27.48 23.13
C VAL A 111 -8.66 -28.13 22.90
N ASP A 112 -8.69 -29.41 22.55
CA ASP A 112 -9.92 -30.14 22.21
C ASP A 112 -10.79 -30.48 23.42
N GLU A 113 -10.21 -30.47 24.63
CA GLU A 113 -10.90 -30.75 25.89
C GLU A 113 -11.63 -29.52 26.45
N LEU A 114 -11.42 -28.33 25.86
CA LEU A 114 -12.02 -27.11 26.39
C LEU A 114 -13.52 -27.02 26.08
N PRO A 115 -14.33 -26.52 27.02
CA PRO A 115 -15.75 -26.33 26.79
C PRO A 115 -16.01 -25.38 25.61
N SER A 116 -16.94 -25.76 24.73
CA SER A 116 -17.36 -24.94 23.58
C SER A 116 -17.79 -23.52 23.97
N SER A 117 -18.38 -23.33 25.16
CA SER A 117 -18.77 -22.02 25.69
C SER A 117 -17.59 -21.07 25.91
N LEU A 118 -16.42 -21.59 26.27
CA LEU A 118 -15.22 -20.79 26.52
C LEU A 118 -14.49 -20.43 25.21
N ILE A 119 -14.61 -21.28 24.18
CA ILE A 119 -13.96 -21.10 22.88
C ILE A 119 -14.87 -20.32 21.90
N ALA A 120 -16.18 -20.21 22.16
CA ALA A 120 -17.16 -19.61 21.26
C ALA A 120 -16.75 -18.22 20.72
N ASN A 121 -16.17 -17.39 21.58
CA ASN A 121 -15.76 -16.02 21.22
C ASN A 121 -14.33 -15.94 20.65
N VAL A 122 -13.58 -17.05 20.61
CA VAL A 122 -12.25 -17.09 20.01
C VAL A 122 -12.40 -17.34 18.50
N PRO A 123 -11.81 -16.47 17.65
CA PRO A 123 -11.89 -16.67 16.21
C PRO A 123 -11.20 -17.97 15.78
N LYS A 124 -11.98 -18.88 15.19
CA LYS A 124 -11.48 -20.16 14.66
C LYS A 124 -10.84 -19.95 13.30
N TYR A 125 -9.72 -20.62 13.06
CA TYR A 125 -8.97 -20.53 11.79
C TYR A 125 -9.79 -21.05 10.59
N GLU A 126 -10.54 -22.12 10.79
CA GLU A 126 -11.38 -22.78 9.76
C GLU A 126 -12.36 -21.82 9.10
N ASN A 127 -12.94 -20.90 9.86
CA ASN A 127 -13.90 -19.91 9.35
C ASN A 127 -13.29 -18.96 8.31
N PHE A 128 -11.96 -18.81 8.29
CA PHE A 128 -11.24 -17.92 7.39
C PHE A 128 -10.60 -18.66 6.20
N LEU A 129 -10.76 -19.98 6.09
CA LEU A 129 -10.24 -20.75 4.95
C LEU A 129 -10.88 -20.32 3.63
N GLU A 130 -12.19 -20.03 3.62
CA GLU A 130 -12.87 -19.52 2.43
C GLU A 130 -12.34 -18.15 1.99
N LEU A 131 -12.00 -17.29 2.96
CA LEU A 131 -11.38 -16.01 2.67
C LEU A 131 -10.01 -16.21 2.01
N HIS A 132 -9.23 -17.18 2.48
CA HIS A 132 -7.96 -17.54 1.87
C HIS A 132 -8.15 -18.11 0.45
N ARG A 133 -9.15 -18.96 0.24
CA ARG A 133 -9.48 -19.53 -1.07
C ARG A 133 -9.77 -18.43 -2.10
N ILE A 134 -10.57 -17.43 -1.74
CA ILE A 134 -10.87 -16.29 -2.62
C ILE A 134 -9.59 -15.48 -2.89
N TRP A 135 -8.76 -15.26 -1.89
CA TRP A 135 -7.48 -14.56 -2.08
C TRP A 135 -6.53 -15.32 -3.03
N LYS A 136 -6.48 -16.66 -2.97
CA LYS A 136 -5.71 -17.47 -3.93
C LYS A 136 -6.16 -17.21 -5.36
N LEU A 137 -7.47 -17.23 -5.63
CA LEU A 137 -8.00 -16.96 -6.97
C LEU A 137 -7.63 -15.56 -7.45
N TYR A 138 -7.80 -14.57 -6.60
CA TYR A 138 -7.44 -13.18 -6.88
C TYR A 138 -5.95 -13.02 -7.22
N ILE A 139 -5.05 -13.58 -6.40
CA ILE A 139 -3.62 -13.34 -6.56
C ILE A 139 -3.06 -14.09 -7.76
N THR A 140 -3.58 -15.28 -8.04
CA THR A 140 -3.24 -16.07 -9.23
C THR A 140 -3.67 -15.32 -10.50
N ASP A 141 -4.90 -14.79 -10.55
CA ASP A 141 -5.35 -13.96 -11.67
C ASP A 141 -4.55 -12.67 -11.80
N LEU A 142 -4.20 -12.00 -10.69
CA LEU A 142 -3.39 -10.78 -10.73
C LEU A 142 -2.00 -11.03 -11.33
N ILE A 143 -1.32 -12.11 -10.93
CA ILE A 143 0.06 -12.40 -11.33
C ILE A 143 0.12 -13.00 -12.73
N TYR A 144 -0.65 -14.06 -12.99
CA TYR A 144 -0.60 -14.83 -14.23
C TYR A 144 -1.61 -14.36 -15.29
N GLY A 145 -2.66 -13.65 -14.91
CA GLY A 145 -3.76 -13.24 -15.78
C GLY A 145 -4.74 -14.36 -16.08
N SER A 146 -5.87 -14.00 -16.68
CA SER A 146 -6.95 -14.91 -17.09
C SER A 146 -6.58 -15.89 -18.22
N ASN A 147 -5.41 -15.71 -18.83
CA ASN A 147 -4.83 -16.62 -19.84
C ASN A 147 -3.78 -17.56 -19.24
N ALA A 148 -3.91 -17.93 -17.96
CA ALA A 148 -3.04 -18.89 -17.29
C ALA A 148 -3.24 -20.35 -17.79
N SER A 149 -3.80 -20.55 -18.99
CA SER A 149 -3.75 -21.85 -19.65
C SER A 149 -2.36 -22.04 -20.27
N VAL A 150 -1.64 -23.04 -19.77
CA VAL A 150 -0.55 -23.69 -20.48
C VAL A 150 0.71 -22.83 -20.68
N SER A 151 1.45 -22.59 -19.60
CA SER A 151 2.89 -22.85 -19.69
C SER A 151 3.28 -23.80 -18.59
N THR A 152 3.21 -25.08 -18.92
CA THR A 152 3.84 -26.22 -18.21
C THR A 152 5.36 -26.14 -18.31
N ARG A 153 5.95 -24.96 -18.02
CA ARG A 153 7.39 -24.79 -17.99
C ARG A 153 7.80 -24.57 -16.56
N ALA A 154 8.34 -25.64 -15.97
CA ALA A 154 9.15 -25.66 -14.76
C ALA A 154 10.46 -24.84 -14.90
N ASP A 155 10.44 -23.80 -15.74
CA ASP A 155 11.55 -22.88 -15.92
C ASP A 155 11.40 -21.77 -14.89
N ARG A 156 12.51 -21.48 -14.20
CA ARG A 156 12.62 -20.35 -13.28
C ARG A 156 12.10 -19.08 -13.96
N PRO A 157 11.23 -18.28 -13.31
CA PRO A 157 10.74 -17.03 -13.89
C PRO A 157 11.93 -16.15 -14.30
N SER A 158 11.82 -15.55 -15.49
CA SER A 158 12.84 -14.59 -15.93
C SER A 158 12.91 -13.41 -14.97
N ARG A 159 14.06 -12.73 -14.88
CA ARG A 159 14.24 -11.55 -14.02
C ARG A 159 13.21 -10.45 -14.28
N ALA A 160 12.76 -10.31 -15.54
CA ALA A 160 11.71 -9.38 -15.91
C ALA A 160 10.34 -9.77 -15.32
N GLN A 161 10.01 -11.07 -15.35
CA GLN A 161 8.79 -11.60 -14.73
C GLN A 161 8.85 -11.50 -13.21
N GLU A 162 9.98 -11.81 -12.57
CA GLU A 162 10.17 -11.64 -11.12
C GLU A 162 9.90 -10.19 -10.70
N LEU A 163 10.44 -9.20 -11.43
CA LEU A 163 10.24 -7.78 -11.16
C LEU A 163 8.78 -7.33 -11.40
N ALA A 164 8.15 -7.81 -12.47
CA ALA A 164 6.75 -7.52 -12.76
C ALA A 164 5.83 -8.07 -11.65
N THR A 165 6.08 -9.31 -11.22
CA THR A 165 5.33 -9.95 -10.12
C THR A 165 5.55 -9.23 -8.80
N ALA A 166 6.79 -8.86 -8.46
CA ALA A 166 7.09 -8.08 -7.25
C ALA A 166 6.35 -6.72 -7.25
N THR A 167 6.27 -6.07 -8.42
CA THR A 167 5.53 -4.80 -8.58
C THR A 167 4.04 -4.99 -8.34
N LYS A 168 3.44 -6.03 -8.95
CA LYS A 168 2.02 -6.38 -8.75
C LYS A 168 1.72 -6.71 -7.29
N LEU A 169 2.55 -7.53 -6.65
CA LEU A 169 2.44 -7.88 -5.22
C LEU A 169 2.52 -6.67 -4.30
N THR A 170 3.35 -5.68 -4.63
CA THR A 170 3.48 -4.45 -3.83
C THR A 170 2.18 -3.63 -3.82
N THR A 171 1.43 -3.66 -4.93
CA THR A 171 0.13 -2.97 -5.06
C THR A 171 -1.07 -3.83 -4.66
N ALA A 172 -0.87 -5.14 -4.50
CA ALA A 172 -1.94 -6.10 -4.27
C ALA A 172 -2.62 -5.92 -2.90
N ASP A 173 -3.79 -6.53 -2.75
CA ASP A 173 -4.44 -6.67 -1.46
C ASP A 173 -3.99 -7.95 -0.72
N PHE A 174 -3.83 -7.85 0.59
CA PHE A 174 -3.40 -8.95 1.46
C PHE A 174 -4.49 -9.44 2.41
N HIS A 175 -5.71 -8.90 2.36
CA HIS A 175 -6.85 -9.49 3.07
C HIS A 175 -7.10 -10.92 2.57
N GLY A 176 -7.07 -11.90 3.47
CA GLY A 176 -7.13 -13.34 3.14
C GLY A 176 -5.80 -13.99 2.76
N SER A 177 -4.71 -13.24 2.69
CA SER A 177 -3.40 -13.83 2.43
C SER A 177 -2.91 -14.67 3.61
N LEU A 178 -2.19 -15.75 3.30
CA LEU A 178 -1.53 -16.59 4.29
C LEU A 178 -0.10 -16.11 4.47
N LEU A 179 0.17 -15.39 5.56
CA LEU A 179 1.48 -14.83 5.85
C LEU A 179 2.21 -15.67 6.89
N LYS A 180 3.51 -15.89 6.67
CA LYS A 180 4.45 -16.46 7.64
C LYS A 180 5.52 -15.43 7.98
N VAL A 181 5.80 -15.22 9.26
CA VAL A 181 6.91 -14.35 9.68
C VAL A 181 8.24 -15.09 9.49
N THR A 182 9.09 -14.61 8.58
CA THR A 182 10.44 -15.16 8.34
C THR A 182 11.47 -14.57 9.28
N SER A 183 11.38 -13.26 9.53
CA SER A 183 12.30 -12.52 10.39
C SER A 183 11.57 -11.36 11.05
N SER A 184 11.90 -11.06 12.30
CA SER A 184 11.38 -9.88 12.99
C SER A 184 12.38 -9.39 14.02
N HIS A 185 12.36 -8.10 14.32
CA HIS A 185 13.10 -7.54 15.46
C HIS A 185 12.66 -8.18 16.79
N ASN A 186 11.42 -8.67 16.88
CA ASN A 186 10.94 -9.45 18.02
C ASN A 186 11.01 -10.96 17.69
N PRO A 187 11.93 -11.73 18.30
CA PRO A 187 12.10 -13.14 18.01
C PRO A 187 10.86 -13.99 18.28
N THR A 188 10.00 -13.57 19.23
CA THR A 188 8.77 -14.30 19.57
C THR A 188 7.74 -14.36 18.45
N LEU A 189 7.87 -13.49 17.44
CA LEU A 189 6.99 -13.45 16.29
C LEU A 189 7.47 -14.37 15.16
N ILE A 190 8.73 -14.80 15.17
CA ILE A 190 9.33 -15.59 14.09
C ILE A 190 8.63 -16.95 14.02
N GLY A 191 8.27 -17.37 12.81
CA GLY A 191 7.58 -18.64 12.57
C GLY A 191 6.06 -18.57 12.71
N LEU A 192 5.48 -17.48 13.21
CA LEU A 192 4.02 -17.31 13.24
C LEU A 192 3.47 -17.32 11.80
N LYS A 193 2.45 -18.16 11.58
CA LYS A 193 1.75 -18.30 10.30
C LYS A 193 0.25 -18.10 10.54
N GLY A 194 -0.41 -17.36 9.65
CA GLY A 194 -1.85 -17.16 9.74
C GLY A 194 -2.46 -16.39 8.58
N ILE A 195 -3.79 -16.43 8.51
CA ILE A 195 -4.58 -15.74 7.49
C ILE A 195 -4.85 -14.31 7.94
N VAL A 196 -4.60 -13.33 7.08
CA VAL A 196 -4.87 -11.91 7.35
C VAL A 196 -6.39 -11.64 7.31
N ILE A 197 -6.97 -11.19 8.43
CA ILE A 197 -8.35 -10.69 8.48
C ILE A 197 -8.40 -9.23 8.06
N TRP A 198 -7.45 -8.44 8.59
CA TRP A 198 -7.47 -7.00 8.45
C TRP A 198 -6.07 -6.44 8.28
N GLU A 199 -5.92 -5.62 7.25
CA GLU A 199 -4.71 -4.85 7.03
C GLU A 199 -4.85 -3.41 7.55
N SER A 200 -4.10 -3.08 8.60
CA SER A 200 -3.92 -1.69 9.05
C SER A 200 -2.75 -1.03 8.34
N LYS A 201 -2.61 0.29 8.50
CA LYS A 201 -1.45 1.05 7.97
C LYS A 201 -0.13 0.45 8.47
N SER A 202 -0.02 0.14 9.76
CA SER A 202 1.24 -0.27 10.41
C SER A 202 1.32 -1.75 10.78
N SER A 203 0.20 -2.47 10.71
CA SER A 203 0.09 -3.80 11.32
C SER A 203 -0.84 -4.69 10.52
N PHE A 204 -0.62 -6.00 10.60
CA PHE A 204 -1.51 -7.03 10.11
C PHE A 204 -2.22 -7.69 11.28
N VAL A 205 -3.54 -7.86 11.16
CA VAL A 205 -4.31 -8.70 12.07
C VAL A 205 -4.51 -10.04 11.40
N ILE A 206 -3.94 -11.09 11.99
CA ILE A 206 -3.99 -12.45 11.45
C ILE A 206 -4.70 -13.40 12.41
N VAL A 207 -5.26 -14.50 11.88
CA VAL A 207 -5.68 -15.66 12.66
C VAL A 207 -4.67 -16.76 12.47
N CYS A 208 -4.10 -17.21 13.58
CA CYS A 208 -3.23 -18.38 13.60
C CYS A 208 -4.06 -19.64 13.84
N GLU A 209 -3.65 -20.72 13.20
CA GLU A 209 -4.14 -22.06 13.48
C GLU A 209 -3.80 -22.49 14.91
N SER A 210 -4.62 -23.36 15.50
CA SER A 210 -4.28 -24.02 16.76
C SER A 210 -3.16 -25.03 16.53
N SER A 211 -2.19 -25.08 17.44
CA SER A 211 -1.08 -26.03 17.36
C SER A 211 -0.75 -26.53 18.75
N GLY A 212 -1.04 -27.80 19.02
CA GLY A 212 -0.80 -28.47 20.30
C GLY A 212 -1.26 -27.64 21.50
N SER A 213 -0.31 -27.03 22.21
CA SER A 213 -0.53 -26.22 23.41
C SER A 213 -1.05 -24.79 23.15
N ASN A 214 -1.08 -24.34 21.89
CA ASN A 214 -1.54 -23.01 21.51
C ASN A 214 -2.92 -23.10 20.88
N ILE A 215 -3.91 -22.50 21.54
CA ILE A 215 -5.29 -22.30 21.05
C ILE A 215 -5.38 -21.58 19.68
N GLY A 216 -4.28 -20.97 19.21
CA GLY A 216 -4.27 -20.19 18.00
C GLY A 216 -4.99 -18.85 18.16
N GLY A 217 -5.81 -18.51 17.17
CA GLY A 217 -6.68 -17.35 17.11
C GLY A 217 -5.98 -16.05 16.71
N LEU A 218 -6.56 -14.90 17.07
CA LEU A 218 -6.11 -13.59 16.63
C LEU A 218 -4.71 -13.22 17.14
N ARG A 219 -3.89 -12.65 16.25
CA ARG A 219 -2.59 -12.02 16.53
C ARG A 219 -2.47 -10.73 15.74
N ILE A 220 -1.75 -9.75 16.30
CA ILE A 220 -1.44 -8.49 15.63
C ILE A 220 0.06 -8.46 15.39
N LEU A 221 0.46 -8.40 14.12
CA LEU A 221 1.84 -8.35 13.68
C LEU A 221 2.19 -6.94 13.23
N ASN A 222 3.29 -6.38 13.73
CA ASN A 222 3.78 -5.09 13.29
C ASN A 222 4.57 -5.23 11.99
N LYS A 223 4.29 -4.35 11.03
CA LYS A 223 4.95 -4.36 9.72
C LYS A 223 6.39 -3.84 9.80
N LYS A 224 6.64 -2.78 10.60
CA LYS A 224 7.98 -2.23 10.77
C LYS A 224 8.89 -3.27 11.43
N GLY A 225 10.09 -3.49 10.87
CA GLY A 225 11.08 -4.42 11.39
C GLY A 225 10.69 -5.90 11.24
N THR A 226 9.74 -6.23 10.36
CA THR A 226 9.29 -7.61 10.15
C THR A 226 9.28 -7.96 8.65
N ARG A 227 9.76 -9.16 8.34
CA ARG A 227 9.69 -9.79 7.01
C ARG A 227 8.64 -10.90 7.02
N PHE A 228 7.81 -10.90 5.98
CA PHE A 228 6.72 -11.85 5.80
C PHE A 228 6.95 -12.66 4.54
N SER A 229 6.68 -13.95 4.57
CA SER A 229 6.63 -14.81 3.38
C SER A 229 5.18 -15.15 3.06
N THR A 230 4.85 -15.10 1.78
CA THR A 230 3.59 -15.60 1.22
C THR A 230 3.90 -16.53 0.06
N THR A 231 3.08 -17.54 -0.16
CA THR A 231 3.20 -18.44 -1.33
C THR A 231 2.10 -18.11 -2.32
N VAL A 232 2.46 -18.00 -3.59
CA VAL A 232 1.49 -17.92 -4.69
C VAL A 232 1.60 -19.17 -5.55
N TYR A 233 0.49 -19.90 -5.66
CA TYR A 233 0.39 -21.14 -6.43
C TYR A 233 0.11 -20.84 -7.90
N GLN A 234 0.64 -21.68 -8.78
CA GLN A 234 0.45 -21.63 -10.22
C GLN A 234 -0.60 -22.67 -10.61
N GLY A 235 -1.74 -22.22 -11.13
CA GLY A 235 -2.86 -23.09 -11.52
C GLY A 235 -3.81 -23.43 -10.35
N GLU A 236 -4.77 -24.33 -10.61
CA GLU A 236 -5.77 -24.76 -9.63
C GLU A 236 -5.24 -25.79 -8.61
N SER A 237 -4.17 -26.50 -8.96
CA SER A 237 -3.53 -27.47 -8.07
C SER A 237 -2.49 -26.79 -7.18
N ASP A 238 -2.59 -26.96 -5.85
CA ASP A 238 -1.67 -26.40 -4.84
C ASP A 238 -0.25 -27.02 -4.87
N THR A 239 0.14 -27.69 -5.96
CA THR A 239 1.37 -28.49 -6.10
C THR A 239 2.59 -27.65 -6.51
N THR A 240 2.39 -26.61 -7.33
CA THR A 240 3.47 -25.75 -7.82
C THR A 240 3.22 -24.32 -7.37
N GLY A 241 4.14 -23.75 -6.58
CA GLY A 241 3.99 -22.38 -6.10
C GLY A 241 5.33 -21.72 -5.79
N TYR A 242 5.37 -20.40 -5.94
CA TYR A 242 6.54 -19.58 -5.63
C TYR A 242 6.33 -18.86 -4.31
N SER A 243 7.32 -18.94 -3.41
CA SER A 243 7.33 -18.18 -2.17
C SER A 243 7.97 -16.81 -2.39
N TYR A 244 7.27 -15.77 -1.99
CA TYR A 244 7.69 -14.38 -2.08
C TYR A 244 7.88 -13.81 -0.68
N GLU A 245 9.00 -13.12 -0.47
CA GLU A 245 9.26 -12.38 0.75
C GLU A 245 8.86 -10.91 0.59
N ILE A 246 8.17 -10.40 1.59
CA ILE A 246 7.60 -9.06 1.67
C ILE A 246 8.26 -8.35 2.85
N LEU A 247 8.88 -7.21 2.54
CA LEU A 247 9.47 -6.31 3.54
C LEU A 247 8.38 -5.45 4.17
N GLY A 248 8.00 -5.76 5.42
CA GLY A 248 6.92 -5.06 6.12
C GLY A 248 7.17 -3.55 6.28
N SER A 249 8.42 -3.12 6.47
CA SER A 249 8.79 -1.70 6.58
C SER A 249 8.47 -0.89 5.32
N ARG A 250 8.39 -1.53 4.14
CA ARG A 250 7.94 -0.89 2.89
C ARG A 250 6.44 -0.95 2.67
N LEU A 251 5.74 -1.74 3.47
CA LEU A 251 4.31 -1.98 3.38
C LEU A 251 3.50 -1.15 4.40
N ILE A 252 4.10 -0.10 4.98
CA ILE A 252 3.47 0.79 5.98
C ILE A 252 2.52 1.81 5.30
N TYR A 253 1.54 1.29 4.59
CA TYR A 253 0.48 2.02 3.91
C TYR A 253 -0.79 1.15 3.96
N ARG A 254 -1.97 1.77 3.85
CA ARG A 254 -3.21 0.99 3.68
C ARG A 254 -3.28 0.47 2.24
N THR A 255 -3.97 -0.64 2.00
CA THR A 255 -4.18 -1.17 0.64
C THR A 255 -4.63 -0.08 -0.35
N ALA A 256 -5.65 0.70 0.00
CA ALA A 256 -6.18 1.78 -0.86
C ALA A 256 -5.16 2.92 -1.13
N ASP A 257 -4.20 3.13 -0.22
CA ASP A 257 -3.14 4.13 -0.42
C ASP A 257 -2.03 3.57 -1.31
N ARG A 258 -1.80 2.24 -1.30
CA ARG A 258 -0.79 1.56 -2.13
C ARG A 258 -1.20 1.47 -3.60
N SER A 259 -2.46 1.15 -3.87
CA SER A 259 -2.95 0.96 -5.24
C SER A 259 -2.88 2.24 -6.08
N ASN A 260 -3.05 3.40 -5.43
CA ASN A 260 -3.21 4.70 -6.11
C ASN A 260 -1.95 5.56 -6.16
N ARG A 261 -0.84 5.13 -5.53
CA ARG A 261 0.37 5.97 -5.37
C ARG A 261 1.61 5.28 -5.91
N LYS A 262 2.44 6.05 -6.63
CA LYS A 262 3.76 5.59 -7.08
C LYS A 262 4.71 5.49 -5.89
N PHE A 263 5.29 4.30 -5.68
CA PHE A 263 6.29 4.09 -4.65
C PHE A 263 7.58 4.86 -4.97
N LYS A 264 8.10 5.60 -3.99
CA LYS A 264 9.40 6.27 -4.10
C LYS A 264 10.49 5.39 -3.49
N SER A 265 11.67 5.37 -4.10
CA SER A 265 12.86 4.77 -3.49
C SER A 265 13.21 5.52 -2.20
N ARG A 266 13.39 4.77 -1.10
CA ARG A 266 13.81 5.25 0.22
C ARG A 266 14.86 4.29 0.76
N SER A 267 15.71 4.70 1.69
CA SER A 267 16.56 3.75 2.43
C SER A 267 15.69 2.81 3.27
N ILE A 268 16.18 1.60 3.53
CA ILE A 268 15.56 0.65 4.46
C ILE A 268 16.57 0.41 5.57
N GLU A 269 16.18 0.69 6.80
CA GLU A 269 17.02 0.48 8.00
C GLU A 269 17.07 -1.00 8.40
N ASP A 270 16.06 -1.79 8.02
CA ASP A 270 15.85 -3.18 8.45
C ASP A 270 16.36 -4.25 7.44
N LEU A 271 17.31 -3.87 6.58
CA LEU A 271 17.90 -4.74 5.53
C LEU A 271 19.31 -5.18 5.92
#